data_AF-A0A4Q2Z599-F1
#
_entry.id   AF-A0A4Q2Z599-F1
#
_cell.length_a   1.000
_cell.length_b   1.000
_cell.length_c   1.000
_cell.angle_alpha   90.00
_cell.angle_beta   90.00
_cell.angle_gamma   90.00
#
_symmetry.space_group_name_H-M   'P 1'
#
loop_
_entity.id
_entity.type
_entity.pdbx_description
1 polymer ?
#
loop_
_entity_poly.entity_id
_entity_poly.type
_entity_poly.pdbx_seq_one_letter_code
_entity_poly.pdbx_strand_id
1 'polypeptide(L)' 'MSGEGEVPQAIRKLAPGKLVIASHNEGKVREIRALLAPFGIEPVSAAELDLPEPDETGTTFVANAE' A
#
# COMPACT_ATOMS: atom_id res chain seq x y z
N MET A 1 4.81 21.72 -12.31
CA MET A 1 5.79 21.26 -11.30
C MET A 1 5.23 19.96 -10.76
N SER A 2 5.28 18.89 -11.57
CA SER A 2 6.36 17.88 -11.66
C SER A 2 6.25 16.84 -10.52
N GLY A 3 5.21 16.02 -10.64
CA GLY A 3 5.09 14.69 -10.02
C GLY A 3 5.15 13.62 -11.12
N GLU A 4 6.17 13.70 -11.96
CA GLU A 4 6.48 12.67 -12.96
C GLU A 4 7.71 11.94 -12.42
N GLY A 5 7.49 10.78 -11.79
CA GLY A 5 8.55 9.79 -11.68
C GLY A 5 8.99 9.45 -13.10
N GLU A 6 10.24 9.77 -13.45
CA GLU A 6 10.81 9.62 -14.82
C GLU A 6 10.82 8.18 -15.35
N VAL A 7 10.47 7.19 -14.52
CA VAL A 7 10.49 5.78 -14.87
C VAL A 7 9.05 5.25 -14.88
N PRO A 8 8.57 4.64 -15.98
CA PRO A 8 7.29 3.95 -15.98
C PRO A 8 7.30 2.90 -14.87
N GLN A 9 6.42 3.05 -13.87
CA GLN A 9 6.19 1.99 -12.90
C GLN A 9 5.73 0.76 -13.67
N ALA A 10 6.57 -0.27 -13.72
CA ALA A 10 6.22 -1.51 -14.40
C ALA A 10 4.97 -2.08 -13.73
N ILE A 11 3.86 -2.15 -14.48
CA ILE A 11 2.59 -2.71 -13.97
C ILE A 11 2.78 -4.22 -13.82
N ARG A 12 3.29 -4.62 -12.66
CA ARG A 12 3.42 -6.03 -12.29
C ARG A 12 2.03 -6.59 -11.98
N LYS A 13 1.69 -7.72 -12.59
CA LYS A 13 0.56 -8.53 -12.12
C LYS A 13 0.91 -9.14 -10.77
N LEU A 14 0.09 -8.88 -9.77
CA LEU A 14 0.21 -9.52 -8.46
C LEU A 14 -0.10 -11.01 -8.60
N ALA A 15 0.69 -11.82 -7.91
CA ALA A 15 0.44 -13.25 -7.74
C ALA A 15 -0.13 -13.49 -6.34
N PRO A 16 -0.81 -14.62 -6.10
CA PRO A 16 -1.21 -15.03 -4.75
C PRO A 16 -0.05 -15.00 -3.75
N GLY A 17 -0.34 -14.69 -2.49
CA GLY A 17 0.63 -14.56 -1.40
C GLY A 17 0.56 -13.23 -0.68
N LYS A 18 1.60 -12.93 0.11
CA LYS A 18 1.63 -11.77 1.00
C LYS A 18 1.78 -10.45 0.25
N LEU A 19 0.97 -9.46 0.64
CA LEU A 19 1.06 -8.08 0.17
C LEU A 19 1.13 -7.15 1.38
N VAL A 20 2.20 -6.36 1.47
CA VAL A 20 2.31 -5.36 2.55
C VAL A 20 1.42 -4.16 2.22
N ILE A 21 0.60 -3.76 3.17
CA ILE A 21 -0.20 -2.52 3.10
C ILE A 21 0.48 -1.50 4.01
N ALA A 22 0.97 -0.40 3.44
CA ALA A 22 1.64 0.70 4.13
C ALA A 22 0.63 1.54 4.94
N SER A 23 -0.01 0.92 5.92
CA SER A 23 -0.96 1.56 6.82
C SER A 23 -0.93 0.88 8.18
N HIS A 24 -1.02 1.67 9.24
CA HIS A 24 -1.27 1.21 10.62
C HIS A 24 -2.76 1.16 10.96
N ASN A 25 -3.63 1.53 10.00
CA ASN A 25 -5.07 1.54 10.23
C ASN A 25 -5.67 0.15 9.98
N GLU A 26 -5.90 -0.59 11.06
CA GLU A 26 -6.51 -1.93 11.03
C GLU A 26 -7.88 -1.98 10.34
N GLY A 27 -8.68 -0.90 10.43
CA GLY A 27 -9.95 -0.80 9.72
C GLY A 27 -9.78 -0.82 8.20
N LYS A 28 -8.83 -0.04 7.68
CA LYS A 28 -8.48 -0.01 6.25
C LYS A 28 -7.94 -1.36 5.79
N VAL A 29 -7.01 -1.94 6.56
CA VAL A 29 -6.38 -3.23 6.21
C VAL A 29 -7.40 -4.35 6.17
N ARG A 30 -8.35 -4.38 7.12
CA ARG A 30 -9.46 -5.35 7.11
C ARG A 30 -10.31 -5.26 5.84
N GLU A 31 -10.65 -4.05 5.41
CA GLU A 31 -11.43 -3.83 4.18
C GLU A 31 -10.68 -4.28 2.93
N ILE A 32 -9.38 -3.94 2.82
CA ILE A 32 -8.52 -4.37 1.72
C ILE A 32 -8.37 -5.90 1.70
N ARG A 33 -8.22 -6.52 2.86
CA ARG A 33 -8.16 -8.00 3.01
C ARG A 33 -9.42 -8.66 2.46
N ALA A 34 -10.60 -8.12 2.76
CA ALA A 34 -11.86 -8.66 2.24
C ALA A 34 -11.95 -8.56 0.71
N LEU A 35 -11.46 -7.45 0.13
CA LEU A 35 -11.45 -7.24 -1.33
C LEU A 35 -10.47 -8.16 -2.07
N LEU A 36 -9.31 -8.43 -1.47
CA LEU A 36 -8.23 -9.16 -2.13
C LEU A 36 -8.23 -10.67 -1.86
N ALA A 37 -8.94 -11.15 -0.84
CA ALA A 37 -9.00 -12.57 -0.48
C ALA A 37 -9.40 -13.51 -1.64
N PRO A 38 -10.37 -13.19 -2.52
CA PRO A 38 -10.73 -14.06 -3.64
C PRO A 38 -9.60 -14.32 -4.65
N PHE A 39 -8.56 -13.47 -4.65
CA PHE A 39 -7.40 -13.58 -5.53
C PHE A 39 -6.23 -14.32 -4.88
N GLY A 40 -6.42 -14.87 -3.67
CA GLY A 40 -5.36 -15.57 -2.92
C GLY A 40 -4.27 -14.62 -2.39
N ILE A 41 -4.57 -13.32 -2.26
CA ILE A 41 -3.66 -12.33 -1.71
C ILE A 41 -3.91 -12.22 -0.20
N GLU A 42 -2.83 -12.11 0.56
CA GLU A 42 -2.83 -12.00 2.02
C GLU A 42 -2.27 -10.63 2.43
N PRO A 43 -3.12 -9.59 2.59
CA PRO A 43 -2.68 -8.31 3.10
C PRO A 43 -2.14 -8.39 4.54
N VAL A 44 -0.94 -7.85 4.75
CA VAL A 44 -0.24 -7.70 6.03
C VAL A 44 -0.04 -6.21 6.28
N SER A 45 -0.41 -5.71 7.46
CA SER A 45 -0.26 -4.28 7.77
C SER A 45 1.20 -3.91 8.06
N ALA A 46 1.56 -2.64 7.87
CA ALA A 46 2.86 -2.14 8.29
C ALA A 46 3.05 -2.22 9.82
N ALA A 47 1.97 -2.05 10.58
CA ALA A 47 1.97 -2.20 12.04
C ALA A 47 2.27 -3.65 12.49
N GLU A 48 1.70 -4.66 11.80
CA GLU A 48 2.01 -6.08 12.06
C GLU A 48 3.50 -6.41 11.86
N LEU A 49 4.21 -5.61 11.07
CA LEU A 49 5.64 -5.76 10.79
C LEU A 49 6.53 -4.83 11.63
N ASP A 50 5.95 -4.08 12.59
CA ASP A 50 6.67 -3.10 13.43
C ASP A 50 7.42 -2.05 12.59
N LEU A 51 6.84 -1.67 11.45
CA LEU A 51 7.39 -0.60 10.62
C LEU A 51 6.99 0.77 11.18
N PRO A 52 7.82 1.81 11.05
CA PRO A 52 7.45 3.16 11.43
C PRO A 52 6.44 3.76 10.44
N GLU A 53 5.62 4.70 10.92
CA GLU A 53 4.80 5.52 10.03
C GLU A 53 5.67 6.47 9.21
N PRO A 54 5.45 6.61 7.90
CA PRO A 54 6.16 7.58 7.08
C PRO A 54 5.68 9.00 7.36
N ASP A 55 6.55 9.98 7.10
CA ASP A 55 6.21 11.39 7.20
C ASP A 55 5.29 11.83 6.05
N GLU A 56 4.01 12.08 6.34
CA GLU A 56 3.01 12.57 5.37
C GLU A 56 3.14 14.08 5.10
N THR A 57 4.28 14.52 4.55
CA THR A 57 4.58 15.95 4.31
C THR A 57 4.06 16.50 2.97
N GLY A 58 3.54 15.63 2.11
CA GLY A 58 2.96 16.01 0.84
C GLY A 58 1.67 16.82 1.02
N THR A 59 1.42 17.72 0.05
CA THR A 59 0.24 18.60 0.06
C THR A 59 -0.97 17.99 -0.64
N THR A 60 -0.85 16.74 -1.12
CA THR A 60 -1.92 16.01 -1.81
C THR A 60 -1.97 14.57 -1.35
N PHE A 61 -3.13 13.93 -1.44
CA PHE A 61 -3.28 12.51 -1.09
C PHE A 61 -2.41 11.59 -1.95
N VAL A 62 -2.20 11.93 -3.22
CA VAL A 62 -1.34 11.16 -4.13
C VAL A 62 0.11 11.25 -3.67
N ALA A 63 0.59 12.44 -3.32
CA ALA A 63 1.96 12.64 -2.85
C ALA A 63 2.26 11.91 -1.53
N ASN A 64 1.27 11.75 -0.63
CA ASN A 64 1.43 10.98 0.61
C ASN A 64 1.34 9.46 0.40
N ALA A 65 0.89 9.00 -0.77
CA ALA A 65 0.71 7.58 -1.09
C ALA A 65 1.84 6.98 -1.96
N GLU A 66 2.76 7.82 -2.46
CA GLU A 66 4.01 7.41 -3.14
C GLU A 66 5.01 6.80 -2.15
#